data_AF-A0A2G9T758-F1
#
_entry.id   AF-A0A2G9T758-F1
#
_cell.length_a   1.000
_cell.length_b   1.000
_cell.length_c   1.000
_cell.angle_alpha   90.00
_cell.angle_beta   90.00
_cell.angle_gamma   90.00
#
_symmetry.space_group_name_H-M   'P 1'
#
loop_
_entity.id
_entity.type
_entity.pdbx_description
1 polymer ?
#
loop_
_entity_poly.entity_id
_entity_poly.type
_entity_poly.pdbx_seq_one_letter_code
_entity_poly.pdbx_strand_id
1 'polypeptide(L)'
;MNYGCDIETNVMNWVKQCKYESSPYSERAGGYGENLWMSPDNKMDKTNAAVESTAAWFSALQTQGKWLQATPDNTLNFMAYYFGAQNYTQMVWQKSLVLGCAVAPCDTMTLVGCQYKFMNTVGGLIYDVGEPCTTNEDCKCYGCLCSKEEALCLVPPQTQSSFWQWG
;
A
#
# COMPACT_ATOMS: atom_id res chain seq x y z
N MET A 1 0.45 -6.30 -7.88
CA MET A 1 -0.61 -6.29 -6.83
C MET A 1 -1.95 -6.58 -7.50
N ASN A 2 -2.87 -7.25 -6.80
CA ASN A 2 -4.23 -7.50 -7.26
C ASN A 2 -5.19 -6.48 -6.63
N TYR A 3 -6.25 -6.11 -7.35
CA TYR A 3 -7.29 -5.24 -6.82
C TYR A 3 -8.33 -6.07 -6.06
N GLY A 4 -8.67 -5.66 -4.83
CA GLY A 4 -9.61 -6.35 -3.97
C GLY A 4 -10.86 -5.51 -3.68
N CYS A 5 -12.00 -5.91 -4.23
CA CYS A 5 -13.27 -5.18 -4.06
C CYS A 5 -13.74 -5.10 -2.60
N ASP A 6 -13.45 -6.11 -1.78
CA ASP A 6 -13.76 -6.09 -0.34
C ASP A 6 -12.94 -5.03 0.40
N ILE A 7 -11.67 -4.85 -0.01
CA ILE A 7 -10.77 -3.82 0.56
C ILE A 7 -11.23 -2.43 0.12
N GLU A 8 -11.59 -2.27 -1.17
CA GLU A 8 -12.16 -1.04 -1.70
C GLU A 8 -13.45 -0.64 -0.95
N THR A 9 -14.35 -1.60 -0.75
CA THR A 9 -15.60 -1.38 -0.01
C THR A 9 -15.31 -0.94 1.43
N ASN A 10 -14.31 -1.56 2.06
CA ASN A 10 -13.90 -1.22 3.43
C ASN A 10 -13.34 0.20 3.53
N VAL A 11 -12.39 0.58 2.67
CA VAL A 11 -11.83 1.94 2.68
C VAL A 11 -12.86 3.00 2.27
N MET A 12 -13.76 2.70 1.32
CA MET A 12 -14.88 3.58 0.95
C MET A 12 -15.78 3.87 2.16
N ASN A 13 -16.05 2.88 3.00
CA ASN A 13 -16.84 3.07 4.22
C ASN A 13 -16.19 4.03 5.22
N TRP A 14 -14.86 4.13 5.22
CA TRP A 14 -14.12 5.10 6.00
C TRP A 14 -14.09 6.48 5.35
N VAL A 15 -13.61 6.59 4.10
CA VAL A 15 -13.40 7.90 3.48
C VAL A 15 -14.70 8.68 3.24
N LYS A 16 -15.84 8.00 3.07
CA LYS A 16 -17.16 8.66 2.95
C LYS A 16 -17.61 9.36 4.25
N GLN A 17 -16.95 9.10 5.38
CA GLN A 17 -17.18 9.85 6.63
C GLN A 17 -16.54 11.24 6.59
N CYS A 18 -15.72 11.53 5.57
CA CYS A 18 -15.12 12.84 5.35
C CYS A 18 -14.26 13.36 6.51
N LYS A 19 -13.50 12.45 7.15
CA LYS A 19 -12.52 12.76 8.18
C LYS A 19 -11.12 12.46 7.67
N TYR A 20 -10.24 13.46 7.65
CA TYR A 20 -8.84 13.26 7.26
C TYR A 20 -8.02 12.75 8.46
N GLU A 21 -8.34 11.53 8.87
CA GLU A 21 -7.64 10.81 9.93
C GLU A 21 -7.66 9.32 9.62
N SER A 22 -6.67 8.60 10.14
CA SER A 22 -6.54 7.16 10.01
C SER A 22 -7.76 6.42 10.57
N SER A 23 -8.29 5.43 9.84
CA SER A 23 -9.37 4.56 10.36
C SER A 23 -8.91 3.76 11.59
N PRO A 24 -9.78 3.50 12.57
CA PRO A 24 -9.46 2.62 13.70
C PRO A 24 -9.07 1.23 13.23
N TYR A 25 -8.16 0.57 13.94
CA TYR A 25 -7.70 -0.79 13.60
C TYR A 25 -8.86 -1.81 13.48
N SER A 26 -9.89 -1.68 14.32
CA SER A 26 -11.10 -2.51 14.28
C SER A 26 -11.88 -2.37 12.97
N GLU A 27 -11.75 -1.26 12.27
CA GLU A 27 -12.39 -1.00 10.97
C GLU A 27 -11.49 -1.39 9.79
N ARG A 28 -10.29 -1.93 10.02
CA ARG A 28 -9.34 -2.35 8.97
C ARG A 28 -9.29 -3.86 8.78
N ALA A 29 -10.42 -4.53 8.99
CA ALA A 29 -10.52 -6.00 8.98
C ALA A 29 -9.41 -6.69 9.82
N GLY A 30 -8.98 -6.04 10.90
CA GLY A 30 -7.96 -6.54 11.82
C GLY A 30 -6.54 -6.64 11.23
N GLY A 31 -6.19 -5.89 10.17
CA GLY A 31 -4.81 -5.91 9.68
C GLY A 31 -4.50 -5.11 8.41
N TYR A 32 -5.44 -4.37 7.83
CA TYR A 32 -5.16 -3.59 6.62
C TYR A 32 -4.24 -2.40 6.90
N GLY A 33 -3.24 -2.23 6.04
CA GLY A 33 -2.50 -0.99 5.93
C GLY A 33 -3.38 0.10 5.35
N GLU A 34 -3.04 1.37 5.57
CA GLU A 34 -3.82 2.50 5.05
C GLU A 34 -2.93 3.70 4.74
N ASN A 35 -3.13 4.25 3.55
CA ASN A 35 -2.63 5.57 3.17
C ASN A 35 -3.83 6.49 2.92
N LEU A 36 -3.74 7.73 3.39
CA LEU A 36 -4.73 8.78 3.16
C LEU A 36 -4.08 9.99 2.50
N TRP A 37 -4.86 10.70 1.69
CA TRP A 37 -4.47 11.96 1.05
C TRP A 37 -5.71 12.82 0.83
N MET A 38 -5.55 14.14 0.83
CA MET A 38 -6.65 15.06 0.55
C MET A 38 -6.22 16.21 -0.35
N SER A 39 -7.17 16.72 -1.12
CA SER A 39 -7.08 17.99 -1.84
C SER A 39 -8.13 18.96 -1.32
N PRO A 40 -7.86 20.27 -1.17
CA PRO A 40 -8.87 21.26 -0.85
C PRO A 40 -9.88 21.49 -2.00
N ASP A 41 -9.59 21.04 -3.22
CA ASP A 41 -10.57 21.02 -4.29
C ASP A 41 -11.58 19.89 -4.07
N ASN A 42 -12.76 20.23 -3.57
CA ASN A 42 -13.85 19.29 -3.30
C ASN A 42 -14.55 18.74 -4.56
N LYS A 43 -14.17 19.22 -5.75
CA LYS A 43 -14.69 18.76 -7.04
C LYS A 43 -13.58 18.21 -7.94
N MET A 44 -12.43 17.90 -7.36
CA MET A 44 -11.32 17.30 -8.08
C MET A 44 -11.78 16.03 -8.80
N ASP A 45 -11.33 15.86 -10.05
CA ASP A 45 -11.57 14.63 -10.77
C ASP A 45 -10.99 13.43 -10.01
N LYS A 46 -11.75 12.34 -9.95
CA LYS A 46 -11.37 11.16 -9.14
C LYS A 46 -10.12 10.46 -9.68
N THR A 47 -9.91 10.47 -10.99
CA THR A 47 -8.73 9.88 -11.61
C THR A 47 -7.50 10.72 -11.29
N ASN A 48 -7.62 12.05 -11.40
CA ASN A 48 -6.54 12.96 -10.99
C ASN A 48 -6.23 12.84 -9.50
N ALA A 49 -7.24 12.74 -8.64
CA ALA A 49 -7.05 12.54 -7.21
C ALA A 49 -6.31 11.22 -6.91
N ALA A 50 -6.61 10.14 -7.64
CA ALA A 50 -5.89 8.88 -7.52
C ALA A 50 -4.41 8.99 -7.98
N VAL A 51 -4.16 9.69 -9.08
CA VAL A 51 -2.79 9.94 -9.58
C VAL A 51 -1.98 10.80 -8.60
N GLU A 52 -2.55 11.91 -8.11
CA GLU A 52 -1.85 12.82 -7.21
C GLU A 52 -1.60 12.22 -5.83
N SER A 53 -2.58 11.49 -5.28
CA SER A 53 -2.41 10.81 -3.99
C SER A 53 -1.31 9.76 -4.03
N THR A 54 -1.29 8.92 -5.06
CA THR A 54 -0.24 7.90 -5.22
C THR A 54 1.14 8.51 -5.45
N ALA A 55 1.23 9.58 -6.26
CA ALA A 55 2.48 10.32 -6.44
C ALA A 55 2.97 10.96 -5.12
N ALA A 56 2.05 11.55 -4.34
CA ALA A 56 2.37 12.15 -3.05
C ALA A 56 2.91 11.11 -2.06
N TRP A 57 2.23 9.97 -1.90
CA TRP A 57 2.71 8.89 -1.04
C TRP A 57 4.06 8.34 -1.47
N PHE A 58 4.26 8.12 -2.79
CA PHE A 58 5.51 7.60 -3.31
C PHE A 58 6.68 8.59 -3.14
N SER A 59 6.42 9.89 -3.29
CA SER A 59 7.42 10.96 -3.10
C SER A 59 8.00 11.05 -1.69
N ALA A 60 7.39 10.37 -0.70
CA ALA A 60 7.95 10.23 0.63
C ALA A 60 9.34 9.55 0.60
N LEU A 61 9.65 8.72 -0.40
CA LEU A 61 11.02 8.21 -0.61
C LEU A 61 12.02 9.34 -0.86
N GLN A 62 11.69 10.28 -1.73
CA GLN A 62 12.61 11.37 -2.08
C GLN A 62 12.82 12.32 -0.90
N THR A 63 11.76 12.62 -0.15
CA THR A 63 11.80 13.61 0.94
C THR A 63 12.28 13.02 2.27
N GLN A 64 11.95 11.75 2.54
CA GLN A 64 12.20 11.09 3.84
C GLN A 64 13.07 9.84 3.72
N GLY A 65 13.45 9.39 2.52
CA GLY A 65 14.21 8.16 2.31
C GLY A 65 15.60 8.16 2.96
N LYS A 66 16.18 9.33 3.26
CA LYS A 66 17.41 9.42 4.07
C LYS A 66 17.27 8.72 5.43
N TRP A 67 16.06 8.68 5.98
CA TRP A 67 15.79 7.99 7.24
C TRP A 67 15.72 6.48 7.07
N LEU A 68 15.43 5.95 5.88
CA LEU A 68 15.47 4.52 5.58
C LEU A 68 16.91 3.98 5.47
N GLN A 69 17.86 4.83 5.08
CA GLN A 69 19.28 4.47 4.92
C GLN A 69 20.00 4.22 6.25
N ALA A 70 19.38 4.59 7.38
CA ALA A 70 19.98 4.46 8.71
C ALA A 70 19.88 3.04 9.28
N THR A 71 19.25 2.10 8.58
CA THR A 71 19.08 0.73 9.06
C THR A 71 19.66 -0.32 8.12
N PRO A 72 20.33 -1.35 8.67
CA PRO A 72 20.64 -2.56 7.92
C PRO A 72 19.36 -3.16 7.31
N ASP A 73 19.54 -3.81 6.16
CA ASP A 73 18.57 -4.75 5.60
C ASP A 73 17.22 -4.16 5.19
N ASN A 74 17.16 -2.92 4.69
CA ASN A 74 15.93 -2.37 4.06
C ASN A 74 14.67 -2.46 4.96
N THR A 75 14.83 -2.22 6.26
CA THR A 75 13.75 -2.26 7.24
C THR A 75 13.10 -0.89 7.46
N LEU A 76 11.80 -0.87 7.74
CA LEU A 76 11.10 0.36 8.15
C LEU A 76 11.46 0.69 9.59
N ASN A 77 12.42 1.58 9.81
CA ASN A 77 12.79 1.99 11.16
C ASN A 77 11.88 3.09 11.73
N PHE A 78 11.98 3.29 13.05
CA PHE A 78 11.16 4.24 13.77
C PHE A 78 11.30 5.68 13.26
N MET A 79 12.51 6.12 12.91
CA MET A 79 12.74 7.48 12.41
C MET A 79 12.10 7.67 11.04
N ALA A 80 12.24 6.70 10.14
CA ALA A 80 11.59 6.73 8.84
C ALA A 80 10.06 6.77 8.95
N TYR A 81 9.48 5.95 9.84
CA TYR A 81 8.05 5.99 10.15
C TYR A 81 7.64 7.34 10.75
N TYR A 82 8.37 7.85 11.72
CA TYR A 82 8.05 9.10 12.40
C TYR A 82 8.07 10.31 11.44
N PHE A 83 8.99 10.32 10.48
CA PHE A 83 9.15 11.42 9.53
C PHE A 83 8.30 11.30 8.25
N GLY A 84 7.47 10.28 8.10
CA GLY A 84 6.51 10.22 6.99
C GLY A 84 6.84 9.22 5.88
N ALA A 85 7.90 8.42 5.97
CA ALA A 85 8.26 7.44 4.95
C ALA A 85 7.29 6.23 4.90
N GLN A 86 6.42 6.07 5.90
CA GLN A 86 5.49 4.95 6.00
C GLN A 86 4.49 4.87 4.83
N ASN A 87 4.11 6.01 4.24
CA ASN A 87 3.21 6.00 3.09
C ASN A 87 3.88 5.33 1.88
N TYR A 88 5.14 5.69 1.62
CA TYR A 88 5.97 5.05 0.60
C TYR A 88 6.17 3.57 0.91
N THR A 89 6.61 3.23 2.12
CA THR A 89 6.93 1.83 2.44
C THR A 89 5.70 0.93 2.42
N GLN A 90 4.50 1.45 2.69
CA GLN A 90 3.25 0.70 2.50
C GLN A 90 2.97 0.39 1.03
N MET A 91 3.27 1.31 0.11
CA MET A 91 3.12 1.09 -1.33
C MET A 91 4.09 0.04 -1.88
N VAL A 92 5.30 -0.05 -1.30
CA VAL A 92 6.33 -1.01 -1.74
C VAL A 92 6.51 -2.19 -0.77
N TRP A 93 5.54 -2.40 0.13
CA TRP A 93 5.61 -3.48 1.12
C TRP A 93 5.42 -4.83 0.41
N GLN A 94 6.48 -5.64 0.31
CA GLN A 94 6.47 -6.88 -0.48
C GLN A 94 5.34 -7.83 -0.08
N LYS A 95 4.96 -7.85 1.21
CA LYS A 95 3.89 -8.72 1.71
C LYS A 95 2.50 -8.25 1.28
N SER A 96 2.33 -6.99 0.89
CA SER A 96 1.04 -6.37 0.53
C SER A 96 0.67 -6.63 -0.92
N LEU A 97 0.12 -7.80 -1.19
CA LEU A 97 -0.16 -8.24 -2.56
C LEU A 97 -1.52 -7.80 -3.10
N VAL A 98 -2.42 -7.32 -2.24
CA VAL A 98 -3.79 -6.92 -2.59
C VAL A 98 -4.09 -5.56 -1.98
N LEU A 99 -4.74 -4.67 -2.75
CA LEU A 99 -5.17 -3.35 -2.29
C LEU A 99 -6.58 -3.02 -2.80
N GLY A 100 -7.19 -2.00 -2.20
CA GLY A 100 -8.38 -1.33 -2.73
C GLY A 100 -8.34 0.14 -2.36
N CYS A 101 -8.85 1.01 -3.22
CA CYS A 101 -8.80 2.45 -3.04
C CYS A 101 -10.18 3.09 -3.21
N ALA A 102 -10.38 4.25 -2.58
CA ALA A 102 -11.61 5.01 -2.66
C ALA A 102 -11.31 6.51 -2.77
N VAL A 103 -12.12 7.20 -3.56
CA VAL A 103 -12.12 8.66 -3.67
C VAL A 103 -13.51 9.18 -3.33
N ALA A 104 -13.59 9.99 -2.28
CA ALA A 104 -14.82 10.59 -1.79
C ALA A 104 -14.78 12.13 -1.90
N PRO A 105 -15.70 12.76 -2.64
CA PRO A 105 -15.90 14.19 -2.54
C PRO A 105 -16.56 14.51 -1.18
N CYS A 106 -15.98 15.47 -0.47
CA CYS A 106 -16.44 15.98 0.82
C CYS A 106 -16.69 17.49 0.72
N ASP A 107 -17.42 18.09 1.66
CA ASP A 107 -17.82 19.51 1.54
C ASP A 107 -16.63 20.47 1.37
N THR A 108 -15.47 20.16 1.95
CA THR A 108 -14.28 21.04 1.97
C THR A 108 -13.04 20.41 1.34
N MET A 109 -13.12 19.15 0.86
CA MET A 109 -11.98 18.43 0.31
C MET A 109 -12.40 17.29 -0.61
N THR A 110 -11.50 16.83 -1.46
CA THR A 110 -11.56 15.47 -2.02
C THR A 110 -10.65 14.58 -1.19
N LEU A 111 -11.22 13.54 -0.55
CA LEU A 111 -10.49 12.61 0.29
C LEU A 111 -10.23 11.30 -0.47
N VAL A 112 -8.97 10.88 -0.47
CA VAL A 112 -8.52 9.61 -1.06
C VAL A 112 -7.99 8.71 0.04
N GLY A 113 -8.37 7.44 -0.01
CA GLY A 113 -7.80 6.41 0.84
C GLY A 113 -7.52 5.14 0.06
N CYS A 114 -6.37 4.53 0.31
CA CYS A 114 -6.06 3.19 -0.14
C CYS A 114 -5.78 2.31 1.06
N GLN A 115 -6.39 1.13 1.10
CA GLN A 115 -6.09 0.10 2.07
C GLN A 115 -5.39 -1.08 1.40
N TYR A 116 -4.53 -1.74 2.17
CA TYR A 116 -3.65 -2.81 1.71
C TYR A 116 -3.87 -4.03 2.60
N LYS A 117 -3.92 -5.25 2.03
CA LYS A 117 -4.22 -6.49 2.79
C LYS A 117 -3.32 -6.68 4.02
N PHE A 118 -2.12 -6.11 4.01
CA PHE A 118 -1.22 -6.08 5.16
C PHE A 118 -0.69 -4.67 5.43
N MET A 119 -0.60 -4.35 6.71
CA MET A 119 0.01 -3.12 7.20
C MET A 119 1.54 -3.25 7.27
N ASN A 120 2.25 -2.18 6.90
CA ASN A 120 3.67 -2.05 7.19
C ASN A 120 3.92 -1.85 8.70
N THR A 121 5.02 -2.38 9.22
CA THR A 121 5.33 -2.29 10.65
C THR A 121 6.74 -1.79 10.89
N VAL A 122 6.90 -1.01 11.95
CA VAL A 122 8.23 -0.58 12.41
C VAL A 122 9.05 -1.83 12.77
N GLY A 123 10.29 -1.88 12.27
CA GLY A 123 11.20 -3.03 12.37
C GLY A 123 10.95 -4.11 11.33
N GLY A 124 9.87 -4.02 10.53
CA GLY A 124 9.60 -4.97 9.46
C GLY A 124 10.44 -4.70 8.21
N LEU A 125 10.80 -5.76 7.51
CA LEU A 125 11.45 -5.72 6.20
C LEU A 125 10.49 -5.18 5.14
N ILE A 126 10.90 -4.15 4.40
CA ILE A 126 10.06 -3.52 3.38
C ILE A 126 9.93 -4.46 2.18
N TYR A 127 11.07 -4.91 1.67
CA TYR A 127 11.21 -5.97 0.67
C TYR A 127 12.59 -6.63 0.79
N ASP A 128 12.68 -7.88 0.36
CA ASP A 128 13.91 -8.65 0.24
C ASP A 128 14.86 -7.94 -0.74
N VAL A 129 16.08 -7.67 -0.28
CA VAL A 129 17.12 -7.10 -1.15
C VAL A 129 17.74 -8.24 -1.97
N GLY A 130 17.69 -8.11 -3.29
CA GLY A 130 18.25 -9.10 -4.21
C GLY A 130 17.96 -8.77 -5.66
N GLU A 131 18.33 -9.69 -6.54
CA GLU A 131 18.05 -9.58 -7.97
C GLU A 131 16.55 -9.78 -8.25
N PRO A 132 15.96 -9.02 -9.18
CA PRO A 132 14.60 -9.27 -9.64
C PRO A 132 14.43 -10.66 -10.25
N CYS A 133 13.19 -11.13 -10.33
CA CYS A 133 12.91 -12.43 -10.92
C CYS A 133 13.30 -12.46 -12.40
N THR A 134 13.86 -13.59 -12.84
CA THR A 134 14.13 -13.91 -14.24
C THR A 134 13.42 -15.19 -14.68
N THR A 135 12.97 -15.99 -13.73
CA THR A 135 12.23 -17.24 -13.91
C THR A 135 11.08 -17.29 -12.90
N ASN A 136 10.10 -18.19 -13.11
CA ASN A 136 9.00 -18.33 -12.16
C ASN A 136 9.50 -18.87 -10.82
N GLU A 137 10.58 -19.65 -10.84
CA GLU A 137 11.23 -20.26 -9.68
C GLU A 137 11.88 -19.20 -8.76
N ASP A 138 12.27 -18.05 -9.30
CA ASP A 138 12.77 -16.91 -8.51
C ASP A 138 11.67 -16.29 -7.65
N CYS A 139 10.40 -16.46 -8.05
CA CYS A 139 9.26 -16.02 -7.27
C CYS A 139 8.98 -17.02 -6.15
N LYS A 140 9.37 -16.65 -4.92
CA LYS A 140 9.22 -17.45 -3.69
C LYS A 140 7.76 -17.53 -3.20
N CYS A 141 6.81 -17.81 -4.09
CA CYS A 141 5.39 -17.95 -3.79
C CYS A 141 4.69 -18.94 -4.72
N TYR A 142 3.68 -19.64 -4.17
CA TYR A 142 3.00 -20.70 -4.90
C TYR A 142 2.16 -20.14 -6.07
N GLY A 143 2.40 -20.67 -7.26
CA GLY A 143 1.70 -20.28 -8.49
C GLY A 143 2.08 -18.91 -9.03
N CYS A 144 3.07 -18.24 -8.46
CA CYS A 144 3.54 -16.96 -8.95
C CYS A 144 4.24 -17.10 -10.31
N LEU A 145 4.04 -16.11 -11.17
CA LEU A 145 4.71 -15.98 -12.44
C LEU A 145 5.65 -14.79 -12.42
N CYS A 146 6.80 -14.91 -13.06
CA CYS A 146 7.71 -13.78 -13.21
C CYS A 146 7.33 -12.96 -14.44
N SER A 147 7.01 -11.69 -14.22
CA SER A 147 6.96 -10.66 -15.26
C SER A 147 8.38 -10.14 -15.48
N LYS A 148 9.07 -10.65 -16.50
CA LYS A 148 10.44 -10.24 -16.82
C LYS A 148 10.55 -8.76 -17.21
N GLU A 149 9.53 -8.24 -17.89
CA GLU A 149 9.50 -6.86 -18.37
C GLU A 149 9.37 -5.88 -17.20
N GLU A 150 8.54 -6.21 -16.21
CA GLU A 150 8.31 -5.37 -15.04
C GLU A 150 9.24 -5.70 -13.87
N ALA A 151 10.00 -6.79 -13.96
CA ALA A 151 10.83 -7.33 -12.87
C ALA A 151 10.00 -7.63 -11.60
N LEU A 152 8.76 -8.11 -11.77
CA LEU A 152 7.81 -8.36 -10.68
C LEU A 152 7.27 -9.79 -10.67
N CYS A 153 7.09 -10.33 -9.46
CA CYS A 153 6.35 -11.57 -9.24
C CYS A 153 4.84 -11.30 -9.23
N LEU A 154 4.17 -11.81 -10.26
CA LEU A 154 2.73 -11.76 -10.42
C LEU A 154 2.08 -12.86 -9.59
N VAL A 155 1.26 -12.45 -8.63
CA VAL A 155 0.53 -13.37 -7.77
C VAL A 155 -0.79 -13.79 -8.40
N PRO A 156 -1.18 -15.07 -8.33
CA PRO A 156 -2.49 -15.51 -8.79
C PRO A 156 -3.62 -14.69 -8.15
N PRO A 157 -4.77 -14.55 -8.84
CA PRO A 157 -5.96 -13.97 -8.23
C PRO A 157 -6.26 -14.69 -6.91
N GLN A 158 -6.21 -13.94 -5.81
CA GLN A 158 -6.42 -14.50 -4.48
C GLN A 158 -7.91 -14.73 -4.29
N THR A 159 -8.36 -15.98 -4.45
CA THR A 159 -9.71 -16.41 -4.04
C THR A 159 -9.67 -16.75 -2.55
N GLN A 160 -10.78 -16.63 -1.82
CA GLN A 160 -10.84 -16.88 -0.36
C GLN A 160 -10.26 -18.24 0.08
N SER A 161 -10.09 -19.21 -0.83
CA SER A 161 -9.53 -20.53 -0.58
C SER A 161 -8.01 -20.66 -0.75
N SER A 162 -7.30 -19.72 -1.37
CA SER A 162 -5.83 -19.83 -1.60
C SER A 162 -4.98 -19.36 -0.41
N PHE A 163 -5.62 -18.88 0.66
CA PHE A 163 -4.97 -18.18 1.78
C PHE A 163 -4.10 -19.07 2.68
N TRP A 164 -4.25 -20.40 2.64
CA TRP A 164 -3.57 -21.34 3.55
C TRP A 164 -2.27 -21.96 3.01
N GLN A 165 -1.78 -21.52 1.84
CA GLN A 165 -0.58 -22.13 1.22
C GLN A 165 0.72 -21.36 1.47
N TRP A 166 0.69 -20.35 2.35
CA TRP A 166 1.88 -19.65 2.81
C TRP A 166 2.37 -20.29 4.11
N GLY A 167 3.06 -21.42 3.98
CA GLY A 167 3.80 -22.11 5.04
C GLY A 167 5.28 -22.12 4.73
#